data_AF-A0A397GHQ3-F1
#
_entry.id   AF-A0A397GHQ3-F1
#
_cell.length_a   1.000
_cell.length_b   1.000
_cell.length_c   1.000
_cell.angle_alpha   90.00
_cell.angle_beta   90.00
_cell.angle_gamma   90.00
#
_symmetry.space_group_name_H-M   'P 1'
#
loop_
_entity.id
_entity.type
_entity.pdbx_description
1 polymer ?
#
loop_
_entity_poly.entity_id
_entity_poly.type
_entity_poly.pdbx_seq_one_letter_code
_entity_poly.pdbx_strand_id
1 'polypeptide(L)'
;MENLDETLEANKENLLVTAFTSGAITNGAIKKGAILLEKTENSRTKFYTSSQLTPDQKRELLFNVNQPFEVPMCEFDEEWWPLVSNIWTSMCKEGIPDEKRRKTKIRPANLCFMKIKVSRFITEKKVYIERYQDSPDHTHTIEESEKLKRSQFVRNLVKQEAIKNYPPPAIVNAIKEYAIEKLDLSSSVKELRRKEVTNIKSKVYKPQNTYLTGNINLELDIEESVVFFKNQEYQVKRFQILHRSSHGFVFAHPNQFEKLRHFGWLTLIDSTHKTNKYDWRLFTLYIRDNHGCWDVGAHFFVSKEDSDTVAEALKIIRRFVCSWKPRYFLSDQSNVEANGIAIAFPGLSKGEQNCEVIFCTVHVMRTWMTKIYETKVRRKMIHALHKITKIGCDELIQQAIDECQAPTVKQYILRNYIKNTNQWALWARACHKIIALDAKKRSDAEYIAFEFRTKQISVVGIDFKIIDQIHKFPFPIQQKIVSEVHAVEKRIEKGKDVPVLTSLNCYCLFFRQYLLPCWHIFHNHLYGEKKLLTTNAWEQFQQMFMESGFEVYISRELVKIELPKKTEAEKAMENRRSTINELIERTRNAYWRVEEKGNAVQKSTFIETLKASLGSILNAEEQ
;
A
#
# COMPACT_ATOMS: atom_id res chain seq x y z
N MET A 1 -59.89 54.10 19.05
CA MET A 1 -59.04 54.27 17.86
C MET A 1 -58.48 52.90 17.57
N GLU A 2 -59.21 52.12 16.77
CA GLU A 2 -59.07 52.10 15.30
C GLU A 2 -57.88 51.22 14.95
N ASN A 3 -58.17 50.00 14.53
CA ASN A 3 -58.25 49.58 13.13
C ASN A 3 -56.91 48.96 12.75
N LEU A 4 -56.88 47.72 12.26
CA LEU A 4 -57.25 47.40 10.88
C LEU A 4 -56.45 48.31 9.94
N ASP A 5 -55.45 47.74 9.29
CA ASP A 5 -55.60 47.21 7.92
C ASP A 5 -55.45 48.33 6.90
N GLU A 6 -54.99 47.93 5.72
CA GLU A 6 -54.91 48.75 4.52
C GLU A 6 -53.84 49.85 4.64
N THR A 7 -52.69 49.79 3.99
CA THR A 7 -52.58 49.63 2.54
C THR A 7 -51.09 49.69 2.18
N LEU A 8 -50.51 48.57 1.78
CA LEU A 8 -49.48 48.49 0.74
C LEU A 8 -49.29 47.01 0.32
N GLU A 9 -50.41 46.27 0.20
CA GLU A 9 -50.83 45.81 -1.12
C GLU A 9 -50.52 46.72 -2.31
N ALA A 10 -50.28 46.06 -3.43
CA ALA A 10 -50.20 46.55 -4.79
C ALA A 10 -48.91 47.32 -5.12
N ASN A 11 -47.83 46.56 -5.34
CA ASN A 11 -47.22 46.51 -6.67
C ASN A 11 -46.08 45.48 -6.76
N LYS A 12 -46.27 44.49 -7.65
CA LYS A 12 -45.36 43.39 -8.09
C LYS A 12 -45.55 42.09 -7.30
N GLU A 13 -46.50 41.22 -7.62
CA GLU A 13 -46.86 40.70 -8.96
C GLU A 13 -45.64 40.35 -9.82
N ASN A 14 -45.33 39.06 -9.88
CA ASN A 14 -45.79 38.22 -10.98
C ASN A 14 -45.74 36.74 -10.49
N LEU A 15 -46.91 36.12 -10.24
CA LEU A 15 -47.71 35.35 -11.23
C LEU A 15 -46.95 34.06 -11.61
N LEU A 16 -47.38 32.83 -11.39
CA LEU A 16 -48.67 32.12 -11.57
C LEU A 16 -48.33 30.62 -11.29
N VAL A 17 -49.15 29.69 -10.81
CA VAL A 17 -50.55 29.68 -10.41
C VAL A 17 -50.88 28.33 -9.73
N THR A 18 -51.68 28.41 -8.65
CA THR A 18 -52.88 27.60 -8.26
C THR A 18 -52.86 26.06 -8.27
N ALA A 19 -53.63 25.33 -7.44
CA ALA A 19 -54.54 25.64 -6.33
C ALA A 19 -55.22 24.33 -5.87
N PHE A 20 -55.57 24.29 -4.57
CA PHE A 20 -56.87 23.83 -3.99
C PHE A 20 -57.31 22.37 -4.21
N THR A 21 -57.97 21.67 -3.30
CA THR A 21 -59.06 21.91 -2.31
C THR A 21 -59.16 20.57 -1.53
N SER A 22 -59.69 20.36 -0.33
CA SER A 22 -60.30 21.15 0.75
C SER A 22 -60.78 20.15 1.82
N GLY A 23 -60.82 20.56 3.10
CA GLY A 23 -61.73 20.04 4.13
C GLY A 23 -61.18 18.89 5.00
N ALA A 24 -60.57 19.11 6.17
CA ALA A 24 -61.07 19.65 7.44
C ALA A 24 -61.93 18.69 8.29
N ILE A 25 -61.32 18.23 9.41
CA ILE A 25 -61.81 18.14 10.80
C ILE A 25 -63.02 17.18 11.03
N THR A 26 -62.88 16.11 11.84
CA THR A 26 -63.19 16.16 13.31
C THR A 26 -62.81 14.85 14.03
N ASN A 27 -62.43 15.03 15.29
CA ASN A 27 -62.07 14.03 16.30
C ASN A 27 -63.13 12.94 16.55
N GLY A 28 -62.68 11.74 16.94
CA GLY A 28 -63.54 10.79 17.69
C GLY A 28 -63.09 9.33 17.66
N ALA A 29 -62.35 8.91 18.70
CA ALA A 29 -62.28 7.56 19.26
C ALA A 29 -62.47 6.35 18.32
N ILE A 30 -61.37 5.73 17.88
CA ILE A 30 -61.43 4.39 17.26
C ILE A 30 -61.50 3.32 18.36
N LYS A 31 -62.74 2.89 18.61
CA LYS A 31 -63.13 1.62 19.21
C LYS A 31 -62.39 0.44 18.57
N LYS A 32 -62.06 -0.55 19.41
CA LYS A 32 -61.79 -1.95 19.03
C LYS A 32 -62.73 -2.40 17.91
N GLY A 33 -62.18 -2.75 16.75
CA GLY A 33 -62.86 -3.49 15.69
C GLY A 33 -62.41 -4.95 15.72
N ALA A 34 -63.27 -5.81 16.26
CA ALA A 34 -63.20 -7.25 16.04
C ALA A 34 -63.49 -7.52 14.56
N ILE A 35 -62.64 -8.30 13.89
CA ILE A 35 -62.92 -8.77 12.52
C ILE A 35 -63.67 -10.11 12.63
N LEU A 36 -64.86 -10.10 12.04
CA LEU A 36 -65.78 -11.21 11.86
C LEU A 36 -65.12 -12.30 10.99
N LEU A 37 -64.97 -13.52 11.50
CA LEU A 37 -64.57 -14.69 10.71
C LEU A 37 -65.83 -15.31 10.10
N GLU A 38 -65.97 -15.25 8.77
CA GLU A 38 -66.90 -16.12 8.05
C GLU A 38 -66.43 -17.57 8.22
N LYS A 39 -67.27 -18.38 8.89
CA LYS A 39 -67.12 -19.82 8.94
C LYS A 39 -67.57 -20.39 7.60
N THR A 40 -66.63 -20.93 6.83
CA THR A 40 -66.93 -21.99 5.87
C THR A 40 -66.49 -23.34 6.45
N GLU A 41 -67.39 -24.30 6.39
CA GLU A 41 -67.43 -25.53 7.16
C GLU A 41 -66.33 -26.54 6.77
N ASN A 42 -65.82 -27.27 7.78
CA ASN A 42 -65.09 -28.53 7.69
C ASN A 42 -63.67 -28.56 7.06
N SER A 43 -62.78 -27.65 7.47
CA SER A 43 -61.34 -27.97 7.46
C SER A 43 -60.66 -27.51 8.76
N ARG A 44 -59.78 -28.34 9.32
CA ARG A 44 -58.95 -28.04 10.52
C ARG A 44 -57.88 -26.95 10.26
N THR A 45 -57.97 -26.25 9.14
CA THR A 45 -56.93 -25.41 8.57
C THR A 45 -57.54 -24.10 8.07
N LYS A 46 -56.97 -22.95 8.44
CA LYS A 46 -57.42 -21.65 7.91
C LYS A 46 -56.78 -21.37 6.55
N PHE A 47 -57.53 -20.84 5.60
CA PHE A 47 -57.01 -20.42 4.30
C PHE A 47 -56.89 -18.88 4.24
N TYR A 48 -55.74 -18.35 3.83
CA TYR A 48 -55.50 -16.91 3.73
C TYR A 48 -55.16 -16.49 2.29
N THR A 49 -55.73 -15.38 1.82
CA THR A 49 -55.36 -14.71 0.57
C THR A 49 -54.72 -13.34 0.85
N SER A 50 -53.77 -12.93 -0.01
CA SER A 50 -52.98 -11.69 0.04
C SER A 50 -53.73 -10.43 0.49
N SER A 51 -54.99 -10.27 0.08
CA SER A 51 -55.84 -9.09 0.33
C SER A 51 -56.39 -8.94 1.75
N GLN A 52 -56.25 -9.95 2.61
CA GLN A 52 -56.92 -9.98 3.92
C GLN A 52 -56.04 -9.51 5.09
N LEU A 53 -54.72 -9.42 4.90
CA LEU A 53 -53.77 -9.20 6.00
C LEU A 53 -52.72 -8.16 5.61
N THR A 54 -52.44 -7.24 6.53
CA THR A 54 -51.32 -6.31 6.38
C THR A 54 -49.98 -7.04 6.51
N PRO A 55 -48.88 -6.51 5.96
CA PRO A 55 -47.55 -7.12 6.10
C PRO A 55 -47.13 -7.38 7.55
N ASP A 56 -47.42 -6.45 8.48
CA ASP A 56 -47.12 -6.64 9.92
C ASP A 56 -47.97 -7.77 10.53
N GLN A 57 -49.23 -7.93 10.11
CA GLN A 57 -50.11 -9.05 10.52
C GLN A 57 -49.65 -10.40 9.95
N LYS A 58 -49.26 -10.46 8.66
CA LYS A 58 -48.67 -11.66 8.03
C LYS A 58 -47.42 -12.11 8.80
N ARG A 59 -46.60 -11.14 9.23
CA ARG A 59 -45.39 -11.37 10.01
C ARG A 59 -45.69 -11.87 11.42
N GLU A 60 -46.68 -11.30 12.11
CA GLU A 60 -47.12 -11.76 13.43
C GLU A 60 -47.68 -13.19 13.39
N LEU A 61 -48.48 -13.52 12.36
CA LEU A 61 -49.04 -14.86 12.15
C LEU A 61 -47.96 -15.91 11.86
N LEU A 62 -46.91 -15.56 11.11
CA LEU A 62 -45.78 -16.45 10.86
C LEU A 62 -44.87 -16.62 12.07
N PHE A 63 -44.73 -15.60 12.93
CA PHE A 63 -43.96 -15.69 14.16
C PHE A 63 -44.71 -16.54 15.19
N ASN A 64 -46.00 -16.28 15.42
CA ASN A 64 -46.82 -17.02 16.38
C ASN A 64 -47.84 -17.94 15.70
N VAL A 65 -47.36 -19.02 15.08
CA VAL A 65 -48.24 -20.01 14.44
C VAL A 65 -48.99 -20.81 15.50
N ASN A 66 -50.18 -20.32 15.88
CA ASN A 66 -51.04 -20.96 16.88
C ASN A 66 -51.95 -22.05 16.27
N GLN A 67 -52.35 -21.86 15.01
CA GLN A 67 -53.19 -22.81 14.26
C GLN A 67 -52.60 -23.01 12.86
N PRO A 68 -52.70 -24.21 12.27
CA PRO A 68 -52.24 -24.44 10.91
C PRO A 68 -53.01 -23.62 9.88
N PHE A 69 -52.31 -23.15 8.87
CA PHE A 69 -52.91 -22.37 7.78
C PHE A 69 -52.27 -22.61 6.42
N GLU A 70 -53.03 -22.31 5.38
CA GLU A 70 -52.67 -22.47 3.97
C GLU A 70 -52.54 -21.12 3.27
N VAL A 71 -51.51 -21.01 2.43
CA VAL A 71 -51.23 -19.85 1.57
C VAL A 71 -50.90 -20.35 0.15
N PRO A 72 -51.39 -19.71 -0.92
CA PRO A 72 -50.95 -20.01 -2.27
C PRO A 72 -49.42 -19.89 -2.42
N MET A 73 -48.79 -20.79 -3.19
CA MET A 73 -47.32 -20.85 -3.24
C MET A 73 -46.67 -19.59 -3.80
N CYS A 74 -47.26 -18.98 -4.83
CA CYS A 74 -46.76 -17.71 -5.39
C CYS A 74 -46.85 -16.59 -4.36
N GLU A 75 -47.98 -16.46 -3.66
CA GLU A 75 -48.16 -15.46 -2.60
C GLU A 75 -47.20 -15.70 -1.43
N PHE A 76 -46.99 -16.96 -1.06
CA PHE A 76 -46.04 -17.29 0.01
C PHE A 76 -44.62 -16.85 -0.35
N ASP A 77 -44.15 -17.14 -1.57
CA ASP A 77 -42.78 -16.83 -1.99
C ASP A 77 -42.55 -15.31 -2.21
N GLU A 78 -43.57 -14.57 -2.68
CA GLU A 78 -43.44 -13.14 -3.00
C GLU A 78 -43.78 -12.21 -1.83
N GLU A 79 -44.79 -12.55 -1.04
CA GLU A 79 -45.33 -11.63 -0.02
C GLU A 79 -45.07 -12.06 1.41
N TRP A 80 -45.04 -13.37 1.70
CA TRP A 80 -44.92 -13.86 3.09
C TRP A 80 -43.47 -14.18 3.46
N TRP A 81 -42.76 -14.91 2.61
CA TRP A 81 -41.41 -15.38 2.86
C TRP A 81 -40.38 -14.26 3.04
N PRO A 82 -40.41 -13.16 2.25
CA PRO A 82 -39.47 -12.06 2.42
C PRO A 82 -39.61 -11.30 3.76
N LEU A 83 -40.79 -11.37 4.39
CA LEU A 83 -41.08 -10.68 5.65
C LEU A 83 -40.41 -11.35 6.87
N VAL A 84 -39.99 -12.61 6.75
CA VAL A 84 -39.49 -13.38 7.90
C VAL A 84 -38.13 -14.03 7.60
N SER A 85 -37.07 -13.57 8.27
CA SER A 85 -35.68 -13.99 7.99
C SER A 85 -35.02 -14.86 9.06
N ASN A 86 -35.73 -15.17 10.15
CA ASN A 86 -35.18 -15.82 11.35
C ASN A 86 -35.85 -17.14 11.74
N ILE A 87 -36.77 -17.66 10.94
CA ILE A 87 -37.40 -18.94 11.21
C ILE A 87 -36.67 -20.05 10.44
N TRP A 88 -36.27 -21.12 11.14
CA TRP A 88 -35.67 -22.29 10.50
C TRP A 88 -36.77 -23.12 9.83
N THR A 89 -36.62 -23.39 8.54
CA THR A 89 -37.54 -24.23 7.77
C THR A 89 -36.91 -25.59 7.48
N SER A 90 -37.60 -26.67 7.86
CA SER A 90 -37.33 -27.99 7.27
C SER A 90 -38.20 -28.15 6.03
N MET A 91 -37.59 -28.30 4.85
CA MET A 91 -38.31 -28.60 3.61
C MET A 91 -38.58 -30.11 3.52
N CYS A 92 -39.86 -30.49 3.52
CA CYS A 92 -40.30 -31.80 3.06
C CYS A 92 -40.85 -31.66 1.63
N LYS A 93 -40.33 -32.47 0.70
CA LYS A 93 -40.94 -32.73 -0.61
C LYS A 93 -41.49 -34.15 -0.58
N GLU A 94 -42.66 -34.40 -1.17
CA GLU A 94 -43.18 -35.76 -1.33
C GLU A 94 -42.17 -36.63 -2.08
N GLY A 95 -41.95 -37.87 -1.60
CA GLY A 95 -41.17 -38.90 -2.29
C GLY A 95 -39.67 -39.01 -1.97
N ILE A 96 -39.12 -38.29 -0.98
CA ILE A 96 -37.67 -38.37 -0.64
C ILE A 96 -37.42 -39.10 0.70
N PRO A 97 -36.66 -40.23 0.71
CA PRO A 97 -36.29 -40.97 1.92
C PRO A 97 -35.50 -40.14 2.94
N ASP A 98 -35.69 -40.44 4.22
CA ASP A 98 -35.11 -39.73 5.37
C ASP A 98 -33.57 -39.61 5.35
N GLU A 99 -32.90 -40.57 4.72
CA GLU A 99 -31.45 -40.72 4.71
C GLU A 99 -30.73 -39.74 3.77
N LYS A 100 -31.42 -39.21 2.74
CA LYS A 100 -30.88 -38.18 1.83
C LYS A 100 -31.14 -36.75 2.33
N ARG A 101 -31.74 -36.59 3.52
CA ARG A 101 -32.06 -35.28 4.09
C ARG A 101 -30.80 -34.63 4.67
N ARG A 102 -30.47 -33.44 4.17
CA ARG A 102 -29.34 -32.64 4.69
C ARG A 102 -29.70 -32.09 6.08
N LYS A 103 -29.29 -32.79 7.14
CA LYS A 103 -29.38 -32.29 8.52
C LYS A 103 -28.27 -31.25 8.74
N THR A 104 -28.61 -29.96 8.77
CA THR A 104 -27.67 -28.93 9.24
C THR A 104 -27.58 -29.04 10.77
N LYS A 105 -26.46 -29.55 11.28
CA LYS A 105 -26.21 -29.70 12.72
C LYS A 105 -25.59 -28.42 13.31
N ILE A 106 -26.20 -28.02 14.43
CA ILE A 106 -25.68 -27.22 15.57
C ILE A 106 -25.63 -25.70 15.39
N ARG A 107 -26.38 -25.02 16.27
CA ARG A 107 -26.39 -23.56 16.52
C ARG A 107 -25.44 -23.24 17.69
N PRO A 108 -24.85 -22.04 17.76
CA PRO A 108 -24.33 -21.52 19.02
C PRO A 108 -25.45 -21.43 20.08
N ALA A 109 -25.16 -21.73 21.34
CA ALA A 109 -26.08 -21.46 22.45
C ALA A 109 -26.44 -19.95 22.45
N ASN A 110 -27.67 -19.61 22.83
CA ASN A 110 -28.25 -18.25 23.02
C ASN A 110 -29.28 -17.75 21.98
N LEU A 111 -29.98 -18.63 21.27
CA LEU A 111 -31.03 -18.19 20.34
C LEU A 111 -32.27 -19.11 20.37
N CYS A 112 -33.46 -18.55 20.12
CA CYS A 112 -34.79 -19.15 20.31
C CYS A 112 -35.04 -20.51 19.63
N PHE A 113 -35.62 -21.46 20.38
CA PHE A 113 -35.82 -22.86 19.98
C PHE A 113 -37.17 -23.19 19.33
N MET A 114 -38.03 -22.19 19.09
CA MET A 114 -39.30 -22.37 18.37
C MET A 114 -39.05 -22.87 16.94
N LYS A 115 -39.87 -23.84 16.50
CA LYS A 115 -39.84 -24.46 15.17
C LYS A 115 -41.23 -24.43 14.53
N ILE A 116 -41.28 -23.98 13.29
CA ILE A 116 -42.46 -24.16 12.42
C ILE A 116 -42.11 -25.14 11.31
N LYS A 117 -43.12 -25.83 10.81
CA LYS A 117 -43.04 -26.72 9.66
C LYS A 117 -43.79 -26.07 8.49
N VAL A 118 -43.11 -25.98 7.35
CA VAL A 118 -43.64 -25.42 6.11
C VAL A 118 -43.61 -26.53 5.06
N SER A 119 -44.78 -27.04 4.68
CA SER A 119 -44.95 -28.10 3.70
C SER A 119 -45.41 -27.49 2.38
N ARG A 120 -44.75 -27.83 1.26
CA ARG A 120 -45.10 -27.33 -0.07
C ARG A 120 -45.75 -28.43 -0.89
N PHE A 121 -46.99 -28.21 -1.32
CA PHE A 121 -47.74 -29.10 -2.19
C PHE A 121 -47.62 -28.60 -3.63
N ILE A 122 -46.72 -29.20 -4.41
CA ILE A 122 -46.34 -28.73 -5.74
C ILE A 122 -47.49 -28.86 -6.74
N THR A 123 -48.24 -29.97 -6.67
CA THR A 123 -49.40 -30.27 -7.52
C THR A 123 -50.54 -29.30 -7.28
N GLU A 124 -50.81 -28.96 -6.02
CA GLU A 124 -51.90 -28.07 -5.61
C GLU A 124 -51.50 -26.58 -5.60
N LYS A 125 -50.21 -26.27 -5.81
CA LYS A 125 -49.62 -24.92 -5.71
C LYS A 125 -49.94 -24.22 -4.39
N LYS A 126 -49.93 -24.96 -3.28
CA LYS A 126 -50.22 -24.46 -1.93
C LYS A 126 -49.05 -24.70 -0.97
N VAL A 127 -48.95 -23.85 0.03
CA VAL A 127 -48.02 -23.95 1.14
C VAL A 127 -48.80 -24.06 2.43
N TYR A 128 -48.54 -25.12 3.18
CA TYR A 128 -49.15 -25.39 4.48
C TYR A 128 -48.15 -25.09 5.58
N ILE A 129 -48.54 -24.23 6.52
CA ILE A 129 -47.69 -23.82 7.64
C ILE A 129 -48.33 -24.28 8.95
N GLU A 130 -47.55 -24.98 9.77
CA GLU A 130 -47.97 -25.45 11.10
C GLU A 130 -46.84 -25.32 12.12
N ARG A 131 -47.19 -25.32 13.41
CA ARG A 131 -46.19 -25.39 14.49
C ARG A 131 -45.70 -26.82 14.64
N TYR A 132 -44.39 -27.00 14.83
CA TYR A 132 -43.84 -28.34 15.06
C TYR A 132 -44.31 -28.88 16.42
N GLN A 133 -44.69 -30.16 16.47
CA GLN A 133 -45.16 -30.81 17.70
C GLN A 133 -44.06 -30.76 18.78
N ASP A 134 -44.43 -30.37 20.00
CA ASP A 134 -43.54 -30.17 21.16
C ASP A 134 -42.51 -29.03 21.02
N SER A 135 -42.73 -28.08 20.11
CA SER A 135 -41.89 -26.89 20.00
C SER A 135 -42.15 -25.90 21.16
N PRO A 136 -41.11 -25.38 21.85
CA PRO A 136 -41.28 -24.36 22.90
C PRO A 136 -41.69 -23.00 22.31
N ASP A 137 -42.27 -22.14 23.14
CA ASP A 137 -42.59 -20.76 22.75
C ASP A 137 -41.35 -19.91 22.47
N HIS A 138 -41.55 -18.77 21.80
CA HIS A 138 -40.47 -17.83 21.54
C HIS A 138 -39.94 -17.24 22.85
N THR A 139 -38.62 -17.25 23.03
CA THR A 139 -37.93 -16.65 24.19
C THR A 139 -37.57 -15.17 23.99
N HIS A 140 -38.10 -14.56 22.94
CA HIS A 140 -37.80 -13.19 22.52
C HIS A 140 -38.99 -12.62 21.77
N THR A 141 -39.13 -11.29 21.77
CA THR A 141 -40.16 -10.63 20.96
C THR A 141 -39.73 -10.53 19.50
N ILE A 142 -40.66 -10.17 18.63
CA ILE A 142 -40.38 -9.96 17.21
C ILE A 142 -39.40 -8.79 17.01
N GLU A 143 -39.50 -7.73 17.82
CA GLU A 143 -38.60 -6.57 17.79
C GLU A 143 -37.16 -6.95 18.19
N GLU A 144 -37.00 -7.81 19.20
CA GLU A 144 -35.70 -8.32 19.62
C GLU A 144 -35.06 -9.19 18.52
N SER A 145 -35.88 -9.93 17.77
CA SER A 145 -35.44 -10.71 16.61
C SER A 145 -34.90 -9.80 15.50
N GLU A 146 -35.56 -8.67 15.25
CA GLU A 146 -35.18 -7.72 14.21
C GLU A 146 -33.90 -6.95 14.55
N LYS A 147 -33.64 -6.67 15.83
CA LYS A 147 -32.36 -6.11 16.28
C LYS A 147 -31.17 -7.01 15.92
N LEU A 148 -31.40 -8.33 15.85
CA LEU A 148 -30.38 -9.32 15.49
C LEU A 148 -30.26 -9.50 13.96
N LYS A 149 -31.38 -9.65 13.25
CA LYS A 149 -31.38 -9.80 11.79
C LYS A 149 -32.68 -9.29 11.18
N ARG A 150 -32.55 -8.27 10.34
CA ARG A 150 -33.65 -7.65 9.58
C ARG A 150 -34.23 -8.56 8.51
N SER A 151 -35.55 -8.44 8.31
CA SER A 151 -36.30 -9.08 7.23
C SER A 151 -35.69 -8.82 5.86
N GLN A 152 -35.85 -9.79 4.96
CA GLN A 152 -35.29 -9.69 3.60
C GLN A 152 -36.01 -8.60 2.80
N PHE A 153 -37.30 -8.39 3.07
CA PHE A 153 -38.11 -7.32 2.51
C PHE A 153 -37.53 -5.92 2.78
N VAL A 154 -37.33 -5.56 4.06
CA VAL A 154 -36.76 -4.25 4.42
C VAL A 154 -35.34 -4.10 3.87
N ARG A 155 -34.55 -5.18 3.87
CA ARG A 155 -33.22 -5.15 3.22
C ARG A 155 -33.33 -4.85 1.73
N ASN A 156 -34.31 -5.38 1.01
CA ASN A 156 -34.49 -5.10 -0.41
C ASN A 156 -34.94 -3.66 -0.66
N LEU A 157 -35.83 -3.09 0.17
CA LEU A 157 -36.18 -1.66 0.13
C LEU A 157 -34.94 -0.78 0.34
N VAL A 158 -34.10 -1.11 1.33
CA VAL A 158 -32.84 -0.39 1.55
C VAL A 158 -31.91 -0.50 0.34
N LYS A 159 -31.86 -1.65 -0.35
CA LYS A 159 -31.06 -1.79 -1.58
C LYS A 159 -31.59 -0.89 -2.69
N GLN A 160 -32.91 -0.84 -2.89
CA GLN A 160 -33.54 -0.01 -3.92
C GLN A 160 -33.26 1.48 -3.69
N GLU A 161 -33.43 1.97 -2.46
CA GLU A 161 -33.13 3.36 -2.12
C GLU A 161 -31.62 3.65 -2.11
N ALA A 162 -30.78 2.68 -1.75
CA ALA A 162 -29.34 2.84 -1.80
C ALA A 162 -28.79 3.02 -3.22
N ILE A 163 -29.47 2.51 -4.26
CA ILE A 163 -29.09 2.72 -5.67
C ILE A 163 -29.16 4.20 -6.05
N LYS A 164 -30.12 4.95 -5.47
CA LYS A 164 -30.30 6.39 -5.72
C LYS A 164 -29.21 7.27 -5.09
N ASN A 165 -28.26 6.66 -4.38
CA ASN A 165 -27.09 7.29 -3.76
C ASN A 165 -27.37 8.41 -2.72
N TYR A 166 -28.57 8.51 -2.17
CA TYR A 166 -28.85 9.44 -1.08
C TYR A 166 -27.98 9.17 0.18
N PRO A 167 -27.75 10.19 1.03
CA PRO A 167 -27.05 9.99 2.31
C PRO A 167 -27.74 8.91 3.17
N PRO A 168 -27.00 8.06 3.91
CA PRO A 168 -27.61 7.05 4.76
C PRO A 168 -28.70 7.56 5.73
N PRO A 169 -28.61 8.78 6.31
CA PRO A 169 -29.73 9.35 7.08
C PRO A 169 -30.99 9.59 6.25
N ALA A 170 -30.85 10.12 5.04
CA ALA A 170 -31.97 10.39 4.13
C ALA A 170 -32.65 9.09 3.68
N ILE A 171 -31.86 8.04 3.41
CA ILE A 171 -32.38 6.70 3.09
C ILE A 171 -33.17 6.13 4.27
N VAL A 172 -32.68 6.27 5.50
CA VAL A 172 -33.41 5.81 6.70
C VAL A 172 -34.76 6.52 6.83
N ASN A 173 -34.80 7.84 6.65
CA ASN A 173 -36.04 8.62 6.76
C ASN A 173 -37.02 8.25 5.65
N ALA A 174 -36.56 8.22 4.39
CA ALA A 174 -37.40 7.87 3.25
C ALA A 174 -38.03 6.46 3.39
N ILE A 175 -37.25 5.48 3.88
CA ILE A 175 -37.76 4.12 4.09
C ILE A 175 -38.75 4.09 5.26
N LYS A 176 -38.51 4.86 6.33
CA LYS A 176 -39.44 4.95 7.46
C LYS A 176 -40.76 5.58 7.04
N GLU A 177 -40.71 6.70 6.32
CA GLU A 177 -41.89 7.38 5.78
C GLU A 177 -42.65 6.47 4.82
N TYR A 178 -41.97 5.89 3.84
CA TYR A 178 -42.60 4.97 2.89
C TYR A 178 -43.24 3.74 3.55
N ALA A 179 -42.57 3.16 4.55
CA ALA A 179 -43.09 2.01 5.29
C ALA A 179 -44.31 2.36 6.17
N ILE A 180 -44.36 3.58 6.71
CA ILE A 180 -45.49 4.06 7.53
C ILE A 180 -46.67 4.44 6.64
N GLU A 181 -46.43 5.22 5.57
CA GLU A 181 -47.50 5.81 4.77
C GLU A 181 -48.09 4.87 3.71
N LYS A 182 -47.31 3.90 3.21
CA LYS A 182 -47.71 3.07 2.05
C LYS A 182 -47.83 1.58 2.33
N LEU A 183 -47.14 1.06 3.36
CA LEU A 183 -47.01 -0.39 3.57
C LEU A 183 -47.48 -0.90 4.93
N ASP A 184 -47.90 -0.01 5.83
CA ASP A 184 -48.30 -0.34 7.22
C ASP A 184 -47.29 -1.27 7.91
N LEU A 185 -45.99 -0.97 7.74
CA LEU A 185 -44.85 -1.76 8.21
C LEU A 185 -44.03 -1.00 9.26
N SER A 186 -44.72 -0.17 10.06
CA SER A 186 -44.11 0.79 10.98
C SER A 186 -43.21 0.12 12.03
N SER A 187 -43.59 -1.07 12.48
CA SER A 187 -42.85 -1.83 13.48
C SER A 187 -41.53 -2.40 12.92
N SER A 188 -41.52 -2.89 11.67
CA SER A 188 -40.33 -3.51 11.05
C SER A 188 -39.18 -2.54 10.78
N VAL A 189 -39.52 -1.26 10.57
CA VAL A 189 -38.55 -0.19 10.26
C VAL A 189 -38.18 0.64 11.48
N LYS A 190 -38.88 0.48 12.61
CA LYS A 190 -38.66 1.26 13.84
C LYS A 190 -37.20 1.23 14.28
N GLU A 191 -36.63 0.03 14.31
CA GLU A 191 -35.25 -0.24 14.73
C GLU A 191 -34.23 -0.14 13.58
N LEU A 192 -34.60 0.38 12.38
CA LEU A 192 -33.68 0.51 11.25
C LEU A 192 -32.55 1.49 11.59
N ARG A 193 -31.33 0.99 11.71
CA ARG A 193 -30.17 1.79 12.13
C ARG A 193 -29.43 2.38 10.93
N ARG A 194 -28.93 3.62 11.08
CA ARG A 194 -28.03 4.25 10.09
C ARG A 194 -26.84 3.38 9.72
N LYS A 195 -26.22 2.71 10.70
CA LYS A 195 -25.08 1.80 10.46
C LYS A 195 -25.45 0.59 9.59
N GLU A 196 -26.66 0.06 9.75
CA GLU A 196 -27.19 -1.03 8.92
C GLU A 196 -27.38 -0.58 7.48
N VAL A 197 -28.03 0.58 7.27
CA VAL A 197 -28.19 1.19 5.94
C VAL A 197 -26.84 1.52 5.30
N THR A 198 -25.88 2.01 6.08
CA THR A 198 -24.51 2.28 5.60
C THR A 198 -23.82 1.00 5.10
N ASN A 199 -23.95 -0.10 5.85
CA ASN A 199 -23.39 -1.39 5.46
C ASN A 199 -24.06 -1.95 4.20
N ILE A 200 -25.39 -1.84 4.07
CA ILE A 200 -26.11 -2.28 2.86
C ILE A 200 -25.73 -1.40 1.67
N LYS A 201 -25.73 -0.07 1.84
CA LYS A 201 -25.29 0.90 0.83
C LYS A 201 -23.89 0.55 0.35
N SER A 202 -22.92 0.29 1.23
CA SER A 202 -21.54 -0.07 0.84
C SER A 202 -21.43 -1.38 0.02
N LYS A 203 -22.40 -2.28 0.13
CA LYS A 203 -22.43 -3.56 -0.60
C LYS A 203 -23.11 -3.45 -1.96
N VAL A 204 -24.16 -2.64 -2.05
CA VAL A 204 -24.93 -2.40 -3.29
C VAL A 204 -24.21 -1.36 -4.15
N TYR A 205 -23.94 -0.22 -3.52
CA TYR A 205 -23.07 0.82 -4.00
C TYR A 205 -21.64 0.41 -3.59
N LYS A 206 -21.08 -0.60 -4.29
CA LYS A 206 -19.61 -0.68 -4.35
C LYS A 206 -19.16 0.71 -4.77
N PRO A 207 -18.25 1.38 -4.05
CA PRO A 207 -17.82 2.69 -4.45
C PRO A 207 -17.15 2.54 -5.82
N GLN A 208 -17.85 2.91 -6.90
CA GLN A 208 -17.20 3.81 -7.83
C GLN A 208 -16.75 4.96 -6.93
N ASN A 209 -15.45 5.04 -6.68
CA ASN A 209 -14.87 6.08 -5.85
C ASN A 209 -15.27 7.42 -6.47
N THR A 210 -16.38 8.02 -6.03
CA THR A 210 -16.95 9.24 -6.59
C THR A 210 -16.06 10.47 -6.36
N TYR A 211 -14.99 10.31 -5.57
CA TYR A 211 -13.91 11.29 -5.40
C TYR A 211 -12.73 11.09 -6.36
N LEU A 212 -12.66 9.96 -7.08
CA LEU A 212 -11.61 9.67 -8.05
C LEU A 212 -12.18 9.90 -9.45
N THR A 213 -12.04 11.14 -9.91
CA THR A 213 -12.33 11.57 -11.27
C THR A 213 -11.48 10.80 -12.28
N GLY A 214 -12.08 10.48 -13.43
CA GLY A 214 -11.39 9.96 -14.60
C GLY A 214 -12.39 9.76 -15.74
N ASN A 215 -11.91 9.48 -16.94
CA ASN A 215 -12.66 9.33 -18.18
C ASN A 215 -13.65 8.16 -18.23
N ILE A 216 -14.51 8.12 -19.24
CA ILE A 216 -15.43 6.98 -19.39
C ILE A 216 -14.65 5.68 -19.70
N ASN A 217 -13.45 5.80 -20.30
CA ASN A 217 -12.62 4.69 -20.76
C ASN A 217 -11.28 4.61 -20.02
N LEU A 218 -10.89 3.39 -19.65
CA LEU A 218 -9.60 3.07 -19.03
C LEU A 218 -8.41 3.44 -19.93
N GLU A 219 -8.52 3.20 -21.22
CA GLU A 219 -7.40 3.49 -22.13
C GLU A 219 -7.13 5.00 -22.19
N LEU A 220 -8.19 5.81 -22.20
CA LEU A 220 -8.07 7.28 -22.17
C LEU A 220 -7.42 7.76 -20.87
N ASP A 221 -7.80 7.21 -19.72
CA ASP A 221 -7.16 7.57 -18.45
C ASP A 221 -5.68 7.20 -18.41
N ILE A 222 -5.31 6.05 -18.97
CA ILE A 222 -3.91 5.64 -19.06
C ILE A 222 -3.16 6.55 -20.05
N GLU A 223 -3.77 6.94 -21.16
CA GLU A 223 -3.23 7.91 -22.13
C GLU A 223 -2.97 9.27 -21.52
N GLU A 224 -3.97 9.87 -20.89
CA GLU A 224 -3.81 11.14 -20.19
C GLU A 224 -2.76 11.05 -19.08
N SER A 225 -2.76 9.97 -18.30
CA SER A 225 -1.74 9.77 -17.26
C SER A 225 -0.33 9.70 -17.84
N VAL A 226 -0.13 8.96 -18.93
CA VAL A 226 1.19 8.85 -19.59
C VAL A 226 1.62 10.19 -20.19
N VAL A 227 0.70 10.95 -20.79
CA VAL A 227 0.98 12.30 -21.30
C VAL A 227 1.35 13.23 -20.15
N PHE A 228 0.59 13.23 -19.06
CA PHE A 228 0.86 14.02 -17.86
C PHE A 228 2.26 13.72 -17.30
N PHE A 229 2.59 12.44 -17.09
CA PHE A 229 3.89 12.05 -16.56
C PHE A 229 5.04 12.43 -17.49
N LYS A 230 4.90 12.25 -18.81
CA LYS A 230 5.91 12.68 -19.77
C LYS A 230 6.12 14.20 -19.77
N ASN A 231 5.04 14.98 -19.63
CA ASN A 231 5.12 16.44 -19.51
C ASN A 231 5.82 16.89 -18.22
N GLN A 232 5.83 16.04 -17.19
CA GLN A 232 6.56 16.25 -15.94
C GLN A 232 7.94 15.57 -15.94
N GLU A 233 8.47 15.22 -17.13
CA GLU A 233 9.79 14.60 -17.33
C GLU A 233 9.96 13.18 -16.72
N TYR A 234 8.85 12.51 -16.37
CA TYR A 234 8.90 11.11 -15.94
C TYR A 234 9.11 10.18 -17.13
N GLN A 235 9.93 9.16 -16.94
CA GLN A 235 9.96 8.02 -17.85
C GLN A 235 8.83 7.07 -17.52
N VAL A 236 8.04 6.70 -18.53
CA VAL A 236 6.88 5.84 -18.38
C VAL A 236 6.96 4.67 -19.35
N LYS A 237 6.65 3.46 -18.86
CA LYS A 237 6.54 2.26 -19.71
C LYS A 237 5.29 1.47 -19.35
N ARG A 238 4.41 1.30 -20.34
CA ARG A 238 3.25 0.40 -20.28
C ARG A 238 3.66 -1.03 -20.56
N PHE A 239 2.97 -1.98 -19.94
CA PHE A 239 3.15 -3.40 -20.18
C PHE A 239 1.83 -4.16 -20.06
N GLN A 240 1.77 -5.31 -20.76
CA GLN A 240 0.64 -6.22 -20.77
C GLN A 240 1.15 -7.65 -20.70
N ILE A 241 0.51 -8.46 -19.85
CA ILE A 241 0.76 -9.89 -19.71
C ILE A 241 -0.38 -10.64 -20.40
N LEU A 242 -0.14 -11.08 -21.63
CA LEU A 242 -1.14 -11.68 -22.52
C LEU A 242 -1.86 -12.89 -21.90
N HIS A 243 -1.15 -13.75 -21.19
CA HIS A 243 -1.71 -15.00 -20.64
C HIS A 243 -2.52 -14.80 -19.34
N ARG A 244 -2.45 -13.63 -18.69
CA ARG A 244 -3.21 -13.31 -17.47
C ARG A 244 -4.27 -12.21 -17.68
N SER A 245 -4.27 -11.59 -18.85
CA SER A 245 -4.99 -10.34 -19.12
C SER A 245 -4.75 -9.32 -18.01
N SER A 246 -3.48 -9.20 -17.58
CA SER A 246 -3.02 -8.23 -16.58
C SER A 246 -2.26 -7.13 -17.30
N HIS A 247 -2.40 -5.90 -16.81
CA HIS A 247 -1.84 -4.70 -17.41
C HIS A 247 -1.29 -3.81 -16.32
N GLY A 248 -0.36 -2.96 -16.70
CA GLY A 248 0.21 -2.00 -15.79
C GLY A 248 1.09 -1.00 -16.50
N PHE A 249 1.55 -0.01 -15.75
CA PHE A 249 2.59 0.88 -16.22
C PHE A 249 3.49 1.30 -15.08
N VAL A 250 4.77 1.42 -15.41
CA VAL A 250 5.84 1.86 -14.52
C VAL A 250 6.15 3.31 -14.84
N PHE A 251 6.37 4.12 -13.82
CA PHE A 251 6.82 5.49 -13.99
C PHE A 251 7.80 5.91 -12.90
N ALA A 252 8.83 6.64 -13.30
CA ALA A 252 9.82 7.19 -12.38
C ALA A 252 10.52 8.39 -13.03
N HIS A 253 10.86 9.37 -12.20
CA HIS A 253 11.62 10.54 -12.63
C HIS A 253 13.10 10.20 -12.75
N PRO A 254 13.87 10.77 -13.70
CA PRO A 254 15.31 10.53 -13.83
C PRO A 254 16.10 10.69 -12.53
N ASN A 255 15.79 11.70 -11.72
CA ASN A 255 16.39 11.88 -10.38
C ASN A 255 16.17 10.69 -9.44
N GLN A 256 15.04 9.98 -9.56
CA GLN A 256 14.76 8.79 -8.76
C GLN A 256 15.61 7.60 -9.20
N PHE A 257 15.96 7.50 -10.48
CA PHE A 257 16.87 6.45 -10.98
C PHE A 257 18.27 6.56 -10.37
N GLU A 258 18.80 7.78 -10.25
CA GLU A 258 20.09 7.99 -9.59
C GLU A 258 20.03 7.60 -8.11
N LYS A 259 18.94 7.92 -7.42
CA LYS A 259 18.77 7.49 -6.02
C LYS A 259 18.63 5.96 -5.92
N LEU A 260 17.87 5.33 -6.81
CA LEU A 260 17.71 3.86 -6.85
C LEU A 260 19.04 3.15 -7.14
N ARG A 261 19.88 3.74 -7.99
CA ARG A 261 21.23 3.25 -8.31
C ARG A 261 22.16 3.24 -7.09
N HIS A 262 22.14 4.30 -6.29
CA HIS A 262 23.07 4.47 -5.16
C HIS A 262 22.55 3.86 -3.85
N PHE A 263 21.23 3.91 -3.62
CA PHE A 263 20.59 3.58 -2.35
C PHE A 263 19.64 2.39 -2.42
N GLY A 264 19.31 1.87 -3.61
CA GLY A 264 18.38 0.76 -3.81
C GLY A 264 18.88 -0.61 -3.35
N TRP A 265 20.00 -0.69 -2.63
CA TRP A 265 20.49 -1.92 -2.01
C TRP A 265 19.52 -2.46 -0.93
N LEU A 266 18.81 -1.55 -0.24
CA LEU A 266 17.66 -1.80 0.62
C LEU A 266 16.46 -1.06 0.03
N THR A 267 15.44 -1.79 -0.42
CA THR A 267 14.24 -1.20 -1.03
C THR A 267 13.00 -1.63 -0.26
N LEU A 268 12.17 -0.69 0.18
CA LEU A 268 10.84 -1.00 0.70
C LEU A 268 9.84 -0.99 -0.46
N ILE A 269 8.95 -1.97 -0.51
CA ILE A 269 7.84 -2.02 -1.46
C ILE A 269 6.54 -1.98 -0.65
N ASP A 270 5.63 -1.10 -1.04
CA ASP A 270 4.32 -0.97 -0.40
C ASP A 270 3.24 -0.76 -1.46
N SER A 271 2.09 -1.40 -1.25
CA SER A 271 0.94 -1.30 -2.15
C SER A 271 -0.13 -0.40 -1.55
N THR A 272 -0.53 0.64 -2.29
CA THR A 272 -1.60 1.54 -1.92
C THR A 272 -2.87 1.16 -2.69
N HIS A 273 -3.94 0.95 -1.94
CA HIS A 273 -5.26 0.60 -2.46
C HIS A 273 -6.12 1.86 -2.69
N LYS A 274 -7.15 1.75 -3.54
CA LYS A 274 -8.16 2.81 -3.78
C LYS A 274 -7.57 4.13 -4.28
N THR A 275 -6.52 4.07 -5.08
CA THR A 275 -5.85 5.24 -5.68
C THR A 275 -6.48 5.69 -7.00
N ASN A 276 -7.30 4.85 -7.63
CA ASN A 276 -8.03 5.15 -8.85
C ASN A 276 -9.41 4.47 -8.83
N LYS A 277 -10.27 4.82 -9.78
CA LYS A 277 -11.63 4.24 -9.88
C LYS A 277 -11.67 2.79 -10.38
N TYR A 278 -10.57 2.28 -10.94
CA TYR A 278 -10.46 0.93 -11.48
C TYR A 278 -9.96 -0.10 -10.46
N ASP A 279 -9.71 0.33 -9.21
CA ASP A 279 -9.11 -0.48 -8.14
C ASP A 279 -7.72 -1.05 -8.50
N TRP A 280 -7.02 -0.44 -9.47
CA TRP A 280 -5.63 -0.77 -9.76
C TRP A 280 -4.77 -0.41 -8.56
N ARG A 281 -3.80 -1.27 -8.22
CA ARG A 281 -2.90 -1.05 -7.08
C ARG A 281 -1.73 -0.17 -7.50
N LEU A 282 -1.47 0.88 -6.73
CA LEU A 282 -0.25 1.66 -6.85
C LEU A 282 0.82 1.05 -5.95
N PHE A 283 1.91 0.57 -6.53
CA PHE A 283 3.09 0.17 -5.78
C PHE A 283 4.10 1.31 -5.77
N THR A 284 4.65 1.57 -4.60
CA THR A 284 5.74 2.54 -4.41
C THR A 284 6.97 1.82 -3.90
N LEU A 285 8.09 2.04 -4.58
CA LEU A 285 9.40 1.62 -4.11
C LEU A 285 10.03 2.76 -3.33
N TYR A 286 10.24 2.55 -2.05
CA TYR A 286 11.00 3.47 -1.21
C TYR A 286 12.43 2.97 -1.03
N ILE A 287 13.36 3.90 -0.94
CA ILE A 287 14.78 3.66 -0.73
C ILE A 287 15.22 4.45 0.48
N ARG A 288 16.25 3.95 1.16
CA ARG A 288 16.81 4.60 2.33
C ARG A 288 18.16 5.20 2.00
N ASP A 289 18.27 6.52 2.10
CA ASP A 289 19.51 7.25 1.82
C ASP A 289 20.54 7.09 2.95
N ASN A 290 21.72 7.71 2.77
CA ASN A 290 22.82 7.69 3.74
C ASN A 290 22.57 8.58 4.98
N HIS A 291 21.46 9.33 5.01
CA HIS A 291 21.03 10.12 6.16
C HIS A 291 19.96 9.38 6.98
N GLY A 292 19.64 8.15 6.57
CA GLY A 292 18.62 7.32 7.19
C GLY A 292 17.19 7.72 6.82
N CYS A 293 17.01 8.67 5.90
CA CYS A 293 15.73 9.15 5.41
C CYS A 293 15.17 8.21 4.33
N TRP A 294 13.85 8.05 4.32
CA TRP A 294 13.15 7.31 3.27
C TRP A 294 12.75 8.27 2.15
N ASP A 295 13.02 7.86 0.92
CA ASP A 295 12.69 8.60 -0.29
C ASP A 295 12.13 7.65 -1.36
N VAL A 296 11.57 8.18 -2.43
CA VAL A 296 10.90 7.40 -3.46
C VAL A 296 11.85 7.09 -4.62
N GLY A 297 11.98 5.79 -4.92
CA GLY A 297 12.80 5.28 -6.01
C GLY A 297 12.05 5.04 -7.32
N ALA A 298 10.81 4.54 -7.26
CA ALA A 298 9.98 4.33 -8.45
C ALA A 298 8.53 4.04 -8.06
N HIS A 299 7.62 4.16 -9.03
CA HIS A 299 6.22 3.78 -8.88
C HIS A 299 5.78 2.87 -10.02
N PHE A 300 4.76 2.07 -9.76
CA PHE A 300 4.08 1.35 -10.81
C PHE A 300 2.63 1.03 -10.45
N PHE A 301 1.75 1.06 -11.43
CA PHE A 301 0.38 0.58 -11.30
C PHE A 301 0.24 -0.83 -11.85
N VAL A 302 -0.55 -1.66 -11.17
CA VAL A 302 -0.95 -2.99 -11.64
C VAL A 302 -2.46 -3.16 -11.59
N SER A 303 -3.03 -3.76 -12.64
CA SER A 303 -4.46 -4.05 -12.71
C SER A 303 -4.89 -5.21 -11.81
N LYS A 304 -3.97 -6.14 -11.55
CA LYS A 304 -4.16 -7.28 -10.65
C LYS A 304 -2.92 -7.45 -9.78
N GLU A 305 -3.16 -7.75 -8.51
CA GLU A 305 -2.12 -8.04 -7.54
C GLU A 305 -1.69 -9.51 -7.66
N ASP A 306 -0.99 -9.83 -8.74
CA ASP A 306 -0.40 -11.14 -8.98
C ASP A 306 1.13 -11.06 -9.15
N SER A 307 1.81 -12.16 -8.83
CA SER A 307 3.27 -12.17 -8.74
C SER A 307 3.94 -11.93 -10.09
N ASP A 308 3.32 -12.38 -11.19
CA ASP A 308 3.85 -12.21 -12.54
C ASP A 308 3.81 -10.73 -12.95
N THR A 309 2.72 -10.03 -12.62
CA THR A 309 2.53 -8.61 -12.92
C THR A 309 3.46 -7.72 -12.09
N VAL A 310 3.62 -8.01 -10.80
CA VAL A 310 4.60 -7.33 -9.95
C VAL A 310 6.03 -7.58 -10.46
N ALA A 311 6.35 -8.83 -10.86
CA ALA A 311 7.66 -9.17 -11.38
C ALA A 311 7.99 -8.44 -12.69
N GLU A 312 7.04 -8.31 -13.62
CA GLU A 312 7.27 -7.59 -14.88
C GLU A 312 7.50 -6.09 -14.63
N ALA A 313 6.75 -5.47 -13.71
CA ALA A 313 6.99 -4.10 -13.31
C ALA A 313 8.42 -3.91 -12.74
N LEU A 314 8.84 -4.78 -11.81
CA LEU A 314 10.19 -4.76 -11.25
C LEU A 314 11.28 -4.98 -12.32
N LYS A 315 11.06 -5.88 -13.28
CA LYS A 315 11.97 -6.09 -14.42
C LYS A 315 12.08 -4.85 -15.29
N ILE A 316 10.99 -4.12 -15.51
CA ILE A 316 11.01 -2.86 -16.27
C ILE A 316 11.83 -1.80 -15.52
N ILE A 317 11.63 -1.64 -14.22
CA ILE A 317 12.44 -0.71 -13.40
C ILE A 317 13.93 -1.10 -13.46
N ARG A 318 14.23 -2.40 -13.40
CA ARG A 318 15.60 -2.92 -13.57
C ARG A 318 16.17 -2.64 -14.98
N ARG A 319 15.33 -2.60 -16.02
CA ARG A 319 15.76 -2.18 -17.38
C ARG A 319 16.04 -0.68 -17.43
N PHE A 320 15.25 0.15 -16.73
CA PHE A 320 15.53 1.58 -16.59
C PHE A 320 16.84 1.83 -15.83
N VAL A 321 17.10 1.07 -14.77
CA VAL A 321 18.30 1.19 -13.93
C VAL A 321 19.05 -0.13 -13.91
N CYS A 322 19.83 -0.41 -14.97
CA CYS A 322 20.55 -1.68 -15.13
C CYS A 322 21.59 -1.95 -14.01
N SER A 323 22.04 -0.90 -13.32
CA SER A 323 22.94 -0.98 -12.16
C SER A 323 22.24 -1.24 -10.84
N TRP A 324 20.91 -1.16 -10.76
CA TRP A 324 20.18 -1.42 -9.53
C TRP A 324 20.25 -2.91 -9.17
N LYS A 325 20.90 -3.20 -8.04
CA LYS A 325 21.10 -4.54 -7.50
C LYS A 325 20.63 -4.57 -6.05
N PRO A 326 19.35 -4.84 -5.79
CA PRO A 326 18.83 -4.92 -4.44
C PRO A 326 19.41 -6.15 -3.73
N ARG A 327 19.82 -5.95 -2.48
CA ARG A 327 20.19 -7.04 -1.57
C ARG A 327 19.03 -7.41 -0.66
N TYR A 328 18.28 -6.41 -0.22
CA TYR A 328 17.16 -6.58 0.69
C TYR A 328 15.92 -5.86 0.16
N PHE A 329 14.78 -6.54 0.19
CA PHE A 329 13.47 -5.90 0.10
C PHE A 329 12.80 -5.89 1.47
N LEU A 330 12.22 -4.76 1.85
CA LEU A 330 11.30 -4.66 2.97
C LEU A 330 9.88 -4.66 2.41
N SER A 331 9.09 -5.65 2.75
CA SER A 331 7.77 -5.90 2.14
C SER A 331 6.79 -6.34 3.22
N ASP A 332 5.50 -6.28 2.89
CA ASP A 332 4.47 -6.83 3.76
C ASP A 332 4.52 -8.35 3.80
N GLN A 333 3.71 -8.96 4.66
CA GLN A 333 3.52 -10.40 4.64
C GLN A 333 2.66 -10.82 3.44
N SER A 334 3.10 -10.47 2.23
CA SER A 334 2.45 -10.72 0.96
C SER A 334 3.24 -11.76 0.16
N ASN A 335 2.63 -12.94 -0.03
CA ASN A 335 3.19 -13.96 -0.91
C ASN A 335 3.31 -13.45 -2.35
N VAL A 336 2.42 -12.52 -2.76
CA VAL A 336 2.43 -11.97 -4.11
C VAL A 336 3.70 -11.16 -4.34
N GLU A 337 4.01 -10.24 -3.43
CA GLU A 337 5.22 -9.40 -3.48
C GLU A 337 6.48 -10.26 -3.39
N ALA A 338 6.56 -11.17 -2.41
CA ALA A 338 7.73 -12.01 -2.20
C ALA A 338 8.06 -12.88 -3.43
N ASN A 339 7.04 -13.51 -4.02
CA ASN A 339 7.22 -14.28 -5.24
C ASN A 339 7.56 -13.38 -6.45
N GLY A 340 6.94 -12.21 -6.57
CA GLY A 340 7.25 -11.25 -7.63
C GLY A 340 8.71 -10.77 -7.59
N ILE A 341 9.23 -10.49 -6.39
CA ILE A 341 10.64 -10.15 -6.16
C ILE A 341 11.55 -11.32 -6.53
N ALA A 342 11.22 -12.55 -6.11
CA ALA A 342 12.02 -13.72 -6.44
C ALA A 342 12.08 -14.00 -7.96
N ILE A 343 10.99 -13.75 -8.69
CA ILE A 343 10.95 -13.87 -10.16
C ILE A 343 11.76 -12.75 -10.84
N ALA A 344 11.75 -11.53 -10.30
CA ALA A 344 12.49 -10.40 -10.85
C ALA A 344 14.00 -10.46 -10.54
N PHE A 345 14.37 -11.07 -9.42
CA PHE A 345 15.75 -11.18 -8.91
C PHE A 345 16.08 -12.63 -8.48
N PRO A 346 16.26 -13.55 -9.45
CA PRO A 346 16.42 -14.99 -9.19
C PRO A 346 17.76 -15.40 -8.54
N GLY A 347 18.73 -14.49 -8.39
CA GLY A 347 19.98 -14.73 -7.67
C GLY A 347 21.03 -15.61 -8.39
N LEU A 348 21.92 -16.21 -7.60
CA LEU A 348 23.25 -16.73 -7.99
C LEU A 348 23.28 -17.81 -9.07
N SER A 349 22.15 -18.47 -9.37
CA SER A 349 22.06 -19.43 -10.49
C SER A 349 22.33 -18.77 -11.86
N LYS A 350 22.28 -17.44 -11.94
CA LYS A 350 22.67 -16.63 -13.12
C LYS A 350 23.83 -15.66 -12.85
N GLY A 351 24.60 -15.86 -11.78
CA GLY A 351 25.67 -14.94 -11.37
C GLY A 351 25.19 -13.62 -10.74
N GLU A 352 23.90 -13.53 -10.36
CA GLU A 352 23.30 -12.34 -9.75
C GLU A 352 23.35 -12.40 -8.21
N GLN A 353 23.39 -11.25 -7.55
CA GLN A 353 23.35 -11.15 -6.09
C GLN A 353 22.00 -11.70 -5.57
N ASN A 354 22.04 -12.57 -4.55
CA ASN A 354 20.80 -13.08 -3.94
C ASN A 354 20.06 -11.95 -3.23
N CYS A 355 18.76 -11.82 -3.50
CA CYS A 355 17.89 -10.79 -2.95
C CYS A 355 16.97 -11.38 -1.88
N GLU A 356 17.11 -10.91 -0.64
CA GLU A 356 16.33 -11.43 0.50
C GLU A 356 15.13 -10.52 0.80
N VAL A 357 13.95 -11.12 0.99
CA VAL A 357 12.74 -10.40 1.40
C VAL A 357 12.62 -10.45 2.93
N ILE A 358 12.51 -9.27 3.54
CA ILE A 358 12.34 -9.03 4.97
C ILE A 358 10.94 -8.46 5.19
N PHE A 359 10.28 -8.87 6.28
CA PHE A 359 8.97 -8.33 6.61
C PHE A 359 9.05 -6.96 7.29
N CYS A 360 8.19 -6.03 6.85
CA CYS A 360 8.02 -4.72 7.45
C CYS A 360 7.48 -4.85 8.88
N THR A 361 8.23 -4.36 9.87
CA THR A 361 7.85 -4.45 11.29
C THR A 361 6.56 -3.71 11.60
N VAL A 362 6.31 -2.56 10.95
CA VAL A 362 5.09 -1.79 11.13
C VAL A 362 3.86 -2.60 10.69
N HIS A 363 3.91 -3.20 9.51
CA HIS A 363 2.79 -3.98 8.96
C HIS A 363 2.58 -5.30 9.69
N VAL A 364 3.68 -5.93 10.12
CA VAL A 364 3.67 -7.07 11.04
C VAL A 364 2.97 -6.72 12.36
N MET A 365 3.37 -5.62 13.01
CA MET A 365 2.80 -5.21 14.30
C MET A 365 1.32 -4.86 14.18
N ARG A 366 0.92 -4.14 13.12
CA ARG A 366 -0.49 -3.86 12.80
C ARG A 366 -1.30 -5.15 12.62
N THR A 367 -0.74 -6.14 11.92
CA THR A 367 -1.38 -7.45 11.76
C THR A 367 -1.54 -8.15 13.11
N TRP A 368 -0.51 -8.14 13.96
CA TRP A 368 -0.56 -8.76 15.28
C TRP A 368 -1.56 -8.11 16.24
N MET A 369 -1.76 -6.80 16.15
CA MET A 369 -2.80 -6.12 16.94
C MET A 369 -4.20 -6.68 16.68
N THR A 370 -4.45 -7.21 15.47
CA THR A 370 -5.76 -7.79 15.11
C THR A 370 -5.79 -9.32 15.23
N LYS A 371 -4.72 -10.02 14.84
CA LYS A 371 -4.66 -11.49 14.79
C LYS A 371 -4.25 -12.13 16.12
N ILE A 372 -3.45 -11.44 16.94
CA ILE A 372 -3.00 -11.91 18.25
C ILE A 372 -3.67 -11.02 19.30
N TYR A 373 -4.95 -11.28 19.56
CA TYR A 373 -5.74 -10.49 20.50
C TYR A 373 -5.30 -10.71 21.96
N GLU A 374 -4.68 -11.85 22.29
CA GLU A 374 -4.11 -12.13 23.61
C GLU A 374 -2.91 -11.24 23.91
N THR A 375 -3.08 -10.29 24.83
CA THR A 375 -2.07 -9.25 25.13
C THR A 375 -0.74 -9.81 25.68
N LYS A 376 -0.77 -10.92 26.44
CA LYS A 376 0.45 -11.56 26.98
C LYS A 376 1.27 -12.21 25.86
N VAL A 377 0.61 -13.04 25.04
CA VAL A 377 1.20 -13.69 23.86
C VAL A 377 1.74 -12.64 22.88
N ARG A 378 0.96 -11.59 22.58
CA ARG A 378 1.38 -10.50 21.69
C ARG A 378 2.64 -9.79 22.19
N ARG A 379 2.74 -9.51 23.50
CA ARG A 379 3.94 -8.88 24.08
C ARG A 379 5.20 -9.73 23.90
N LYS A 380 5.12 -11.04 24.12
CA LYS A 380 6.25 -11.95 23.88
C LYS A 380 6.64 -12.02 22.42
N MET A 381 5.66 -12.06 21.51
CA MET A 381 5.92 -12.01 20.07
C MET A 381 6.63 -10.70 19.66
N ILE A 382 6.20 -9.55 20.21
CA ILE A 382 6.89 -8.26 20.01
C ILE A 382 8.31 -8.28 20.59
N HIS A 383 8.52 -8.91 21.74
CA HIS A 383 9.86 -9.08 22.31
C HIS A 383 10.74 -9.95 21.41
N ALA A 384 10.20 -11.07 20.90
CA ALA A 384 10.88 -11.95 19.97
C ALA A 384 11.33 -11.21 18.69
N LEU A 385 10.49 -10.30 18.16
CA LEU A 385 10.80 -9.49 16.99
C LEU A 385 12.06 -8.60 17.18
N HIS A 386 12.30 -8.14 18.40
CA HIS A 386 13.42 -7.27 18.74
C HIS A 386 14.66 -8.03 19.26
N LYS A 387 14.63 -9.37 19.30
CA LYS A 387 15.80 -10.16 19.71
C LYS A 387 16.84 -10.25 18.61
N ILE A 388 18.09 -10.03 19.00
CA ILE A 388 19.27 -10.08 18.12
C ILE A 388 19.64 -11.55 17.80
N THR A 389 19.58 -12.44 18.78
CA THR A 389 19.94 -13.86 18.60
C THR A 389 18.73 -14.67 18.11
N LYS A 390 18.93 -15.58 17.17
CA LYS A 390 17.88 -16.51 16.74
C LYS A 390 17.36 -17.36 17.89
N ILE A 391 18.27 -17.91 18.69
CA ILE A 391 17.93 -18.77 19.84
C ILE A 391 16.96 -18.03 20.78
N GLY A 392 17.30 -16.82 21.23
CA GLY A 392 16.41 -16.03 22.07
C GLY A 392 15.12 -15.57 21.39
N CYS A 393 15.07 -15.50 20.06
CA CYS A 393 13.84 -15.25 19.31
C CYS A 393 12.93 -16.49 19.32
N ASP A 394 13.50 -17.65 18.99
CA ASP A 394 12.81 -18.95 18.95
C ASP A 394 12.28 -19.33 20.34
N GLU A 395 13.06 -19.11 21.41
CA GLU A 395 12.65 -19.33 22.81
C GLU A 395 11.42 -18.48 23.18
N LEU A 396 11.41 -17.19 22.84
CA LEU A 396 10.29 -16.31 23.15
C LEU A 396 9.04 -16.65 22.34
N ILE A 397 9.20 -17.10 21.08
CA ILE A 397 8.09 -17.59 20.26
C ILE A 397 7.51 -18.88 20.86
N GLN A 398 8.37 -19.80 21.31
CA GLN A 398 7.92 -21.04 21.93
C GLN A 398 7.17 -20.76 23.24
N GLN A 399 7.71 -19.90 24.11
CA GLN A 399 6.99 -19.44 25.31
C GLN A 399 5.64 -18.79 24.98
N ALA A 400 5.56 -18.00 23.91
CA ALA A 400 4.31 -17.39 23.48
C ALA A 400 3.28 -18.45 23.03
N ILE A 401 3.72 -19.53 22.39
CA ILE A 401 2.88 -20.66 21.95
C ILE A 401 2.39 -21.49 23.13
N ASP A 402 3.25 -21.70 24.13
CA ASP A 402 2.95 -22.51 25.31
C ASP A 402 1.97 -21.79 26.24
N GLU A 403 2.12 -20.47 26.38
CA GLU A 403 1.22 -19.64 27.17
C GLU A 403 -0.10 -19.27 26.44
N CYS A 404 -0.18 -19.50 25.12
CA CYS A 404 -1.35 -19.16 24.32
C CYS A 404 -2.53 -20.10 24.58
N GLN A 405 -3.63 -19.53 25.06
CA GLN A 405 -4.84 -20.28 25.39
C GLN A 405 -5.76 -20.47 24.17
N ALA A 406 -5.73 -19.56 23.19
CA ALA A 406 -6.57 -19.63 22.01
C ALA A 406 -5.98 -20.54 20.91
N PRO A 407 -6.65 -21.64 20.52
CA PRO A 407 -6.13 -22.56 19.50
C PRO A 407 -5.95 -21.89 18.12
N THR A 408 -6.79 -20.91 17.79
CA THR A 408 -6.74 -20.16 16.53
C THR A 408 -5.51 -19.27 16.45
N VAL A 409 -5.16 -18.59 17.54
CA VAL A 409 -3.95 -17.76 17.66
C VAL A 409 -2.71 -18.64 17.64
N LYS A 410 -2.74 -19.77 18.37
CA LYS A 410 -1.65 -20.76 18.36
C LYS A 410 -1.38 -21.29 16.96
N GLN A 411 -2.41 -21.73 16.22
CA GLN A 411 -2.26 -22.18 14.83
C GLN A 411 -1.77 -21.08 13.90
N TYR A 412 -2.21 -19.84 14.09
CA TYR A 412 -1.73 -18.69 13.32
C TYR A 412 -0.22 -18.49 13.51
N ILE A 413 0.27 -18.51 14.75
CA ILE A 413 1.69 -18.35 15.07
C ILE A 413 2.51 -19.51 14.47
N LEU A 414 2.06 -20.75 14.65
CA LEU A 414 2.73 -21.95 14.12
C LEU A 414 2.86 -21.92 12.59
N ARG A 415 1.80 -21.54 11.88
CA ARG A 415 1.79 -21.52 10.40
C ARG A 415 2.68 -20.44 9.81
N ASN A 416 2.70 -19.25 10.41
CA ASN A 416 3.33 -18.08 9.81
C ASN A 416 4.77 -17.86 10.28
N TYR A 417 5.12 -18.29 11.49
CA TYR A 417 6.34 -17.79 12.15
C TYR A 417 7.38 -18.86 12.49
N ILE A 418 6.99 -20.08 12.86
CA ILE A 418 7.97 -21.15 13.14
C ILE A 418 8.85 -21.47 11.93
N LYS A 419 8.28 -21.47 10.72
CA LYS A 419 9.02 -21.86 9.51
C LYS A 419 9.87 -20.73 8.92
N ASN A 420 9.59 -19.49 9.30
CA ASN A 420 10.14 -18.29 8.65
C ASN A 420 10.87 -17.37 9.62
N THR A 421 11.30 -17.83 10.80
CA THR A 421 11.97 -16.98 11.81
C THR A 421 13.18 -16.22 11.28
N ASN A 422 13.86 -16.73 10.25
CA ASN A 422 14.96 -16.01 9.59
C ASN A 422 14.49 -14.73 8.84
N GLN A 423 13.31 -14.74 8.22
CA GLN A 423 12.73 -13.58 7.52
C GLN A 423 12.20 -12.53 8.52
N TRP A 424 11.87 -12.96 9.74
CA TRP A 424 11.37 -12.14 10.84
C TRP A 424 12.50 -11.49 11.64
N ALA A 425 13.52 -12.27 11.93
CA ALA A 425 14.61 -11.88 12.82
C ALA A 425 15.72 -11.09 12.09
N LEU A 426 15.51 -10.75 10.82
CA LEU A 426 16.39 -9.90 10.04
C LEU A 426 16.24 -8.41 10.39
N TRP A 427 15.09 -7.94 10.92
CA TRP A 427 14.98 -6.51 11.22
C TRP A 427 15.90 -6.09 12.37
N ALA A 428 15.90 -6.77 13.52
CA ALA A 428 16.84 -6.47 14.61
C ALA A 428 18.31 -6.84 14.27
N ARG A 429 18.54 -7.94 13.52
CA ARG A 429 19.90 -8.38 13.12
C ARG A 429 20.53 -7.57 12.00
N ALA A 430 19.72 -7.06 11.07
CA ALA A 430 20.17 -6.27 9.94
C ALA A 430 20.05 -4.76 10.21
N CYS A 431 19.16 -4.26 11.07
CA CYS A 431 19.13 -2.83 11.42
C CYS A 431 20.47 -2.36 11.99
N HIS A 432 21.14 -3.16 12.83
CA HIS A 432 22.49 -2.82 13.29
C HIS A 432 23.49 -2.71 12.14
N LYS A 433 23.37 -3.54 11.10
CA LYS A 433 24.23 -3.50 9.91
C LYS A 433 23.83 -2.41 8.92
N ILE A 434 22.54 -2.14 8.78
CA ILE A 434 21.99 -1.06 7.97
C ILE A 434 22.42 0.26 8.59
N ILE A 435 22.26 0.42 9.90
CA ILE A 435 22.73 1.59 10.67
C ILE A 435 24.26 1.69 10.63
N ALA A 436 25.01 0.58 10.75
CA ALA A 436 26.47 0.63 10.67
C ALA A 436 26.98 0.94 9.25
N LEU A 437 26.34 0.40 8.21
CA LEU A 437 26.67 0.70 6.82
C LEU A 437 26.29 2.14 6.46
N ASP A 438 25.13 2.61 6.93
CA ASP A 438 24.65 3.98 6.81
C ASP A 438 25.58 4.96 7.54
N ALA A 439 25.97 4.66 8.78
CA ALA A 439 26.97 5.42 9.53
C ALA A 439 28.33 5.43 8.84
N LYS A 440 28.77 4.30 8.28
CA LYS A 440 30.01 4.23 7.50
C LYS A 440 29.92 5.09 6.23
N LYS A 441 28.83 4.97 5.47
CA LYS A 441 28.64 5.81 4.26
C LYS A 441 28.52 7.29 4.60
N ARG A 442 27.92 7.64 5.74
CA ARG A 442 27.86 9.01 6.24
C ARG A 442 29.26 9.51 6.62
N SER A 443 30.04 8.72 7.34
CA SER A 443 31.44 9.03 7.67
C SER A 443 32.32 9.15 6.42
N ASP A 444 32.15 8.25 5.44
CA ASP A 444 32.84 8.33 4.15
C ASP A 444 32.44 9.62 3.39
N ALA A 445 31.15 9.99 3.40
CA ALA A 445 30.66 11.22 2.77
C ALA A 445 31.15 12.48 3.49
N GLU A 446 31.17 12.49 4.82
CA GLU A 446 31.74 13.56 5.65
C GLU A 446 33.25 13.70 5.40
N TYR A 447 33.97 12.59 5.26
CA TYR A 447 35.39 12.58 4.89
C TYR A 447 35.62 13.16 3.49
N ILE A 448 34.81 12.78 2.49
CA ILE A 448 34.91 13.35 1.13
C ILE A 448 34.53 14.84 1.11
N ALA A 449 33.53 15.26 1.88
CA ALA A 449 33.18 16.67 2.03
C ALA A 449 34.29 17.46 2.74
N PHE A 450 34.97 16.84 3.71
CA PHE A 450 36.15 17.38 4.36
C PHE A 450 37.29 17.52 3.35
N GLU A 451 37.69 16.45 2.64
CA GLU A 451 38.72 16.51 1.60
C GLU A 451 38.41 17.55 0.53
N PHE A 452 37.14 17.66 0.10
CA PHE A 452 36.71 18.65 -0.88
C PHE A 452 37.00 20.09 -0.43
N ARG A 453 36.89 20.39 0.87
CA ARG A 453 37.06 21.74 1.44
C ARG A 453 38.48 22.02 1.95
N THR A 454 39.18 21.00 2.46
CA THR A 454 40.44 21.21 3.21
C THR A 454 41.68 20.72 2.48
N LYS A 455 41.52 19.85 1.48
CA LYS A 455 42.67 19.32 0.74
C LYS A 455 43.22 20.40 -0.19
N GLN A 456 44.52 20.63 -0.07
CA GLN A 456 45.25 21.61 -0.87
C GLN A 456 46.23 20.89 -1.80
N ILE A 457 46.26 21.30 -3.06
CA ILE A 457 47.21 20.76 -4.03
C ILE A 457 48.59 21.35 -3.77
N SER A 458 49.61 20.50 -3.70
CA SER A 458 51.01 20.91 -3.69
C SER A 458 51.56 20.75 -5.10
N VAL A 459 52.14 21.81 -5.64
CA VAL A 459 52.72 21.83 -6.99
C VAL A 459 54.04 22.59 -6.92
N VAL A 460 55.09 21.98 -7.44
CA VAL A 460 56.42 22.59 -7.55
C VAL A 460 56.48 23.40 -8.85
N GLY A 461 57.00 24.62 -8.81
CA GLY A 461 57.17 25.48 -10.00
C GLY A 461 56.11 26.57 -10.19
N ILE A 462 55.08 26.64 -9.32
CA ILE A 462 54.07 27.71 -9.33
C ILE A 462 54.39 28.75 -8.24
N ASP A 463 54.28 30.05 -8.58
CA ASP A 463 54.46 31.15 -7.61
C ASP A 463 53.51 30.99 -6.42
N PHE A 464 54.03 31.14 -5.20
CA PHE A 464 53.28 30.98 -3.95
C PHE A 464 52.07 31.92 -3.86
N LYS A 465 52.09 33.08 -4.52
CA LYS A 465 50.94 33.99 -4.58
C LYS A 465 49.82 33.44 -5.45
N ILE A 466 50.16 32.68 -6.50
CA ILE A 466 49.18 32.02 -7.36
C ILE A 466 48.64 30.78 -6.65
N ILE A 467 49.50 29.98 -6.01
CA ILE A 467 49.04 28.78 -5.29
C ILE A 467 48.09 29.12 -4.14
N ASP A 468 48.34 30.20 -3.40
CA ASP A 468 47.44 30.70 -2.34
C ASP A 468 46.05 31.04 -2.89
N GLN A 469 45.96 31.66 -4.07
CA GLN A 469 44.68 31.95 -4.71
C GLN A 469 43.98 30.69 -5.21
N ILE A 470 44.74 29.68 -5.65
CA ILE A 470 44.19 28.38 -6.05
C ILE A 470 43.62 27.64 -4.83
N HIS A 471 44.31 27.68 -3.68
CA HIS A 471 43.88 27.02 -2.44
C HIS A 471 42.55 27.53 -1.88
N LYS A 472 42.08 28.69 -2.34
CA LYS A 472 40.74 29.23 -2.00
C LYS A 472 39.60 28.55 -2.75
N PHE A 473 39.89 27.71 -3.75
CA PHE A 473 38.90 26.89 -4.45
C PHE A 473 38.83 25.47 -3.86
N PRO A 474 37.70 24.74 -4.02
CA PRO A 474 37.65 23.33 -3.63
C PRO A 474 38.62 22.45 -4.38
N PHE A 475 39.06 21.36 -3.77
CA PHE A 475 40.13 20.51 -4.28
C PHE A 475 39.97 20.05 -5.76
N PRO A 476 38.79 19.62 -6.25
CA PRO A 476 38.62 19.26 -7.66
C PRO A 476 38.83 20.43 -8.64
N ILE A 477 38.53 21.65 -8.19
CA ILE A 477 38.73 22.87 -8.98
C ILE A 477 40.21 23.26 -8.97
N GLN A 478 40.89 23.10 -7.83
CA GLN A 478 42.35 23.27 -7.74
C GLN A 478 43.06 22.40 -8.79
N GLN A 479 42.69 21.13 -8.90
CA GLN A 479 43.26 20.20 -9.89
C GLN A 479 43.04 20.68 -11.33
N LYS A 480 41.85 21.20 -11.65
CA LYS A 480 41.55 21.73 -12.99
C LYS A 480 42.38 22.97 -13.32
N ILE A 481 42.46 23.93 -12.40
CA ILE A 481 43.25 25.16 -12.59
C ILE A 481 44.73 24.78 -12.76
N VAL A 482 45.26 23.91 -11.90
CA VAL A 482 46.63 23.44 -11.97
C VAL A 482 46.92 22.70 -13.28
N SER A 483 45.97 21.93 -13.82
CA SER A 483 46.15 21.27 -15.12
C SER A 483 46.33 22.27 -16.28
N GLU A 484 45.66 23.43 -16.22
CA GLU A 484 45.82 24.50 -17.18
C GLU A 484 47.16 25.23 -17.02
N VAL A 485 47.67 25.38 -15.79
CA VAL A 485 49.02 25.92 -15.54
C VAL A 485 50.09 25.02 -16.16
N HIS A 486 50.03 23.71 -15.91
CA HIS A 486 50.96 22.75 -16.55
C HIS A 486 50.81 22.70 -18.07
N ALA A 487 49.63 23.00 -18.62
CA ALA A 487 49.45 23.08 -20.07
C ALA A 487 50.24 24.24 -20.69
N VAL A 488 50.53 25.31 -19.93
CA VAL A 488 51.39 26.41 -20.37
C VAL A 488 52.84 25.94 -20.51
N GLU A 489 53.37 25.24 -19.51
CA GLU A 489 54.74 24.70 -19.55
C GLU A 489 54.97 23.81 -20.78
N LYS A 490 54.04 22.87 -21.02
CA LYS A 490 54.07 21.99 -22.22
C LYS A 490 53.99 22.74 -23.54
N ARG A 491 53.49 23.97 -23.57
CA ARG A 491 53.46 24.81 -24.78
C ARG A 491 54.76 25.57 -24.99
N ILE A 492 55.40 25.99 -23.90
CA ILE A 492 56.72 26.65 -23.92
C ILE A 492 57.77 25.65 -24.41
N GLU A 493 57.74 24.42 -23.90
CA GLU A 493 58.59 23.33 -24.39
C GLU A 493 58.44 23.09 -25.90
N LYS A 494 57.27 23.43 -26.46
CA LYS A 494 56.95 23.29 -27.90
C LYS A 494 57.19 24.59 -28.70
N GLY A 495 57.81 25.61 -28.10
CA GLY A 495 58.16 26.87 -28.76
C GLY A 495 56.96 27.67 -29.28
N LYS A 496 55.80 27.59 -28.62
CA LYS A 496 54.59 28.31 -29.07
C LYS A 496 54.51 29.71 -28.49
N ASP A 497 54.14 30.68 -29.33
CA ASP A 497 53.96 32.08 -28.93
C ASP A 497 52.86 32.28 -27.87
N VAL A 498 53.01 33.40 -27.14
CA VAL A 498 52.07 33.87 -26.11
C VAL A 498 50.76 34.36 -26.79
N PRO A 499 49.58 33.87 -26.36
CA PRO A 499 48.31 34.36 -26.88
C PRO A 499 48.08 35.84 -26.56
N VAL A 500 47.72 36.64 -27.57
CA VAL A 500 47.33 38.05 -27.38
C VAL A 500 45.92 38.12 -26.79
N LEU A 501 45.84 38.27 -25.46
CA LEU A 501 44.58 38.48 -24.74
C LEU A 501 44.53 39.90 -24.19
N THR A 502 43.45 40.62 -24.50
CA THR A 502 43.21 42.01 -24.06
C THR A 502 42.33 42.12 -22.81
N SER A 503 41.64 41.04 -22.41
CA SER A 503 40.77 40.98 -21.23
C SER A 503 40.75 39.58 -20.60
N LEU A 504 40.11 39.46 -19.42
CA LEU A 504 39.86 38.18 -18.73
C LEU A 504 38.85 37.28 -19.45
N ASN A 505 38.11 37.78 -20.42
CA ASN A 505 37.11 37.01 -21.16
C ASN A 505 37.78 36.22 -22.29
N CYS A 506 38.06 34.95 -22.04
CA CYS A 506 38.60 34.04 -23.05
C CYS A 506 37.48 33.23 -23.72
N TYR A 507 37.56 33.05 -25.05
CA TYR A 507 36.56 32.26 -25.78
C TYR A 507 36.95 30.78 -25.96
N CYS A 508 37.99 30.31 -25.28
CA CYS A 508 38.39 28.91 -25.36
C CYS A 508 37.38 27.98 -24.68
N LEU A 509 37.39 26.70 -25.09
CA LEU A 509 36.47 25.68 -24.58
C LEU A 509 36.53 25.59 -23.04
N PHE A 510 37.74 25.57 -22.45
CA PHE A 510 37.91 25.48 -21.01
C PHE A 510 37.28 26.67 -20.27
N PHE A 511 37.54 27.90 -20.72
CA PHE A 511 36.99 29.10 -20.09
C PHE A 511 35.47 29.18 -20.28
N ARG A 512 34.95 28.83 -21.46
CA ARG A 512 33.49 28.80 -21.68
C ARG A 512 32.78 27.74 -20.84
N GLN A 513 33.44 26.62 -20.57
CA GLN A 513 32.86 25.50 -19.83
C GLN A 513 32.95 25.69 -18.32
N TYR A 514 34.08 26.21 -17.83
CA TYR A 514 34.35 26.28 -16.40
C TYR A 514 34.43 27.71 -15.87
N LEU A 515 34.40 28.76 -16.70
CA LEU A 515 34.55 30.15 -16.27
C LEU A 515 35.71 30.37 -15.28
N LEU A 516 36.74 29.55 -15.40
CA LEU A 516 37.96 29.56 -14.58
C LEU A 516 39.14 30.05 -15.43
N PRO A 517 40.23 30.53 -14.80
CA PRO A 517 41.46 30.85 -15.50
C PRO A 517 41.94 29.69 -16.37
N CYS A 518 41.96 29.89 -17.69
CA CYS A 518 42.43 28.90 -18.66
C CYS A 518 43.92 29.09 -18.95
N TRP A 519 44.55 28.13 -19.63
CA TRP A 519 45.96 28.19 -19.96
C TRP A 519 46.32 29.44 -20.79
N HIS A 520 45.41 29.98 -21.61
CA HIS A 520 45.66 31.21 -22.36
C HIS A 520 45.86 32.41 -21.42
N ILE A 521 45.03 32.51 -20.37
CA ILE A 521 45.11 33.56 -19.36
C ILE A 521 46.40 33.40 -18.54
N PHE A 522 46.75 32.16 -18.16
CA PHE A 522 48.00 31.89 -17.46
C PHE A 522 49.24 32.19 -18.31
N HIS A 523 49.25 31.81 -19.58
CA HIS A 523 50.39 32.05 -20.47
C HIS A 523 50.65 33.56 -20.64
N ASN A 524 49.58 34.35 -20.82
CA ASN A 524 49.69 35.81 -20.89
C ASN A 524 50.08 36.43 -19.54
N HIS A 525 49.57 35.90 -18.41
CA HIS A 525 49.94 36.41 -17.09
C HIS A 525 51.41 36.16 -16.73
N LEU A 526 51.95 35.01 -17.12
CA LEU A 526 53.32 34.62 -16.80
C LEU A 526 54.35 35.24 -17.76
N TYR A 527 54.04 35.32 -19.06
CA TYR A 527 55.01 35.67 -20.10
C TYR A 527 54.58 36.81 -21.04
N GLY A 528 53.37 37.33 -20.91
CA GLY A 528 52.89 38.45 -21.72
C GLY A 528 53.13 39.82 -21.10
N GLU A 529 52.94 40.88 -21.88
CA GLU A 529 53.15 42.27 -21.44
C GLU A 529 52.13 42.73 -20.38
N LYS A 530 50.94 42.12 -20.34
CA LYS A 530 49.86 42.48 -19.40
C LYS A 530 49.54 41.33 -18.45
N LYS A 531 49.76 41.54 -17.15
CA LYS A 531 49.38 40.60 -16.08
C LYS A 531 47.88 40.68 -15.78
N LEU A 532 47.11 39.74 -16.35
CA LEU A 532 45.64 39.74 -16.24
C LEU A 532 45.10 39.23 -14.89
N LEU A 533 45.78 38.27 -14.23
CA LEU A 533 45.35 37.70 -12.94
C LEU A 533 45.77 38.59 -11.75
N THR A 534 45.04 39.67 -11.52
CA THR A 534 45.18 40.50 -10.30
C THR A 534 44.38 39.91 -9.14
N THR A 535 44.56 40.44 -7.92
CA THR A 535 43.78 40.01 -6.74
C THR A 535 42.28 40.14 -6.99
N ASN A 536 41.83 41.27 -7.56
CA ASN A 536 40.43 41.49 -7.93
C ASN A 536 39.92 40.49 -8.98
N ALA A 537 40.78 40.08 -9.92
CA ALA A 537 40.41 39.04 -10.90
C ALA A 537 40.18 37.69 -10.23
N TRP A 538 41.05 37.31 -9.28
CA TRP A 538 40.89 36.08 -8.50
C TRP A 538 39.63 36.12 -7.62
N GLU A 539 39.35 37.25 -6.99
CA GLU A 539 38.12 37.47 -6.22
C GLU A 539 36.87 37.31 -7.09
N GLN A 540 36.87 37.80 -8.34
CA GLN A 540 35.75 37.59 -9.27
C GLN A 540 35.51 36.11 -9.58
N PHE A 541 36.57 35.33 -9.83
CA PHE A 541 36.43 33.89 -10.07
C PHE A 541 35.96 33.14 -8.81
N GLN A 542 36.43 33.55 -7.63
CA GLN A 542 36.04 32.95 -6.36
C GLN A 542 34.59 33.30 -5.99
N GLN A 543 34.19 34.56 -6.14
CA GLN A 543 32.85 35.04 -5.85
C GLN A 543 31.81 34.36 -6.75
N MET A 544 32.10 34.22 -8.04
CA MET A 544 31.25 33.48 -8.98
C MET A 544 31.00 32.04 -8.52
N PHE A 545 32.05 31.38 -8.03
CA PHE A 545 31.93 30.04 -7.46
C PHE A 545 31.19 30.03 -6.12
N MET A 546 31.40 31.03 -5.24
CA MET A 546 30.70 31.10 -3.96
C MET A 546 29.19 31.36 -4.11
N GLU A 547 28.80 32.17 -5.10
CA GLU A 547 27.40 32.56 -5.32
C GLU A 547 26.58 31.45 -5.98
N SER A 548 27.15 30.69 -6.93
CA SER A 548 26.39 29.68 -7.67
C SER A 548 26.98 28.25 -7.61
N GLY A 549 28.01 28.02 -6.78
CA GLY A 549 28.59 26.69 -6.56
C GLY A 549 29.02 26.00 -7.86
N PHE A 550 28.82 24.69 -7.94
CA PHE A 550 29.01 23.95 -9.19
C PHE A 550 27.90 24.21 -10.22
N GLU A 551 26.80 24.88 -9.87
CA GLU A 551 25.70 25.16 -10.81
C GLU A 551 26.12 26.14 -11.91
N VAL A 552 27.14 26.98 -11.64
CA VAL A 552 27.87 27.76 -12.65
C VAL A 552 28.36 26.88 -13.81
N TYR A 553 28.69 25.61 -13.53
CA TYR A 553 29.24 24.66 -14.49
C TYR A 553 28.20 23.67 -15.04
N ILE A 554 26.96 23.71 -14.54
CA ILE A 554 25.90 22.75 -14.89
C ILE A 554 24.85 23.37 -15.82
N SER A 555 24.70 24.69 -15.86
CA SER A 555 23.55 25.39 -16.46
C SER A 555 23.61 25.69 -17.99
N ARG A 556 24.33 24.89 -18.79
CA ARG A 556 24.18 24.88 -20.27
C ARG A 556 24.39 23.45 -20.82
N GLU A 557 23.31 22.81 -21.30
CA GLU A 557 23.32 21.49 -21.99
C GLU A 557 24.26 21.48 -23.22
N LEU A 558 25.01 20.43 -23.62
CA LEU A 558 25.14 19.02 -23.21
C LEU A 558 26.61 18.57 -23.45
N VAL A 559 27.21 17.82 -22.53
CA VAL A 559 28.22 16.80 -22.86
C VAL A 559 27.93 15.57 -22.01
N LYS A 560 27.81 14.41 -22.65
CA LYS A 560 27.87 13.11 -21.98
C LYS A 560 29.16 13.03 -21.18
N ILE A 561 29.05 13.08 -19.86
CA ILE A 561 30.10 12.56 -19.00
C ILE A 561 30.03 11.05 -19.17
N GLU A 562 30.93 10.49 -19.98
CA GLU A 562 31.33 9.11 -19.71
C GLU A 562 31.87 9.13 -18.28
N LEU A 563 31.05 8.62 -17.34
CA LEU A 563 31.56 8.12 -16.07
C LEU A 563 32.84 7.36 -16.41
N PRO A 564 33.96 7.58 -15.69
CA PRO A 564 35.21 6.91 -16.01
C PRO A 564 34.86 5.45 -16.24
N LYS A 565 35.12 4.93 -17.45
CA LYS A 565 34.97 3.51 -17.70
C LYS A 565 35.85 2.88 -16.64
N LYS A 566 35.23 2.36 -15.57
CA LYS A 566 35.95 1.57 -14.58
C LYS A 566 36.73 0.58 -15.43
N THR A 567 38.05 0.67 -15.34
CA THR A 567 38.92 -0.28 -16.03
C THR A 567 38.46 -1.68 -15.67
N GLU A 568 38.66 -2.67 -16.53
CA GLU A 568 38.33 -4.05 -16.16
C GLU A 568 38.99 -4.43 -14.82
N ALA A 569 40.15 -3.84 -14.51
CA ALA A 569 40.82 -3.92 -13.21
C ALA A 569 40.00 -3.31 -12.07
N GLU A 570 39.43 -2.11 -12.20
CA GLU A 570 38.58 -1.50 -11.16
C GLU A 570 37.23 -2.23 -11.01
N LYS A 571 36.64 -2.71 -12.11
CA LYS A 571 35.44 -3.57 -12.05
C LYS A 571 35.76 -4.91 -11.40
N ALA A 572 36.90 -5.50 -11.72
CA ALA A 572 37.38 -6.72 -11.10
C ALA A 572 37.71 -6.50 -9.61
N MET A 573 38.25 -5.35 -9.24
CA MET A 573 38.54 -5.01 -7.85
C MET A 573 37.26 -4.78 -7.04
N GLU A 574 36.27 -4.08 -7.59
CA GLU A 574 34.94 -3.93 -6.99
C GLU A 574 34.22 -5.28 -6.87
N ASN A 575 34.27 -6.10 -7.93
CA ASN A 575 33.69 -7.45 -7.92
C ASN A 575 34.41 -8.34 -6.88
N ARG A 576 35.75 -8.29 -6.80
CA ARG A 576 36.54 -9.00 -5.78
C ARG A 576 36.17 -8.51 -4.39
N ARG A 577 36.04 -7.20 -4.17
CA ARG A 577 35.61 -6.62 -2.89
C ARG A 577 34.20 -7.09 -2.51
N SER A 578 33.28 -7.14 -3.47
CA SER A 578 31.93 -7.68 -3.29
C SER A 578 31.97 -9.19 -2.95
N THR A 579 32.80 -9.96 -3.65
CA THR A 579 32.98 -11.41 -3.42
C THR A 579 33.61 -11.68 -2.06
N ILE A 580 34.58 -10.89 -1.63
CA ILE A 580 35.21 -10.98 -0.31
C ILE A 580 34.19 -10.63 0.79
N ASN A 581 33.44 -9.53 0.64
CA ASN A 581 32.38 -9.17 1.59
C ASN A 581 31.31 -10.26 1.68
N GLU A 582 30.95 -10.88 0.55
CA GLU A 582 30.02 -11.99 0.52
C GLU A 582 30.59 -13.24 1.20
N LEU A 583 31.85 -13.57 0.97
CA LEU A 583 32.54 -14.70 1.60
C LEU A 583 32.62 -14.51 3.12
N ILE A 584 32.96 -13.30 3.57
CA ILE A 584 32.97 -12.93 5.00
C ILE A 584 31.59 -13.12 5.61
N GLU A 585 30.53 -12.64 4.96
CA GLU A 585 29.17 -12.82 5.48
C GLU A 585 28.71 -14.28 5.46
N ARG A 586 29.02 -15.05 4.41
CA ARG A 586 28.71 -16.49 4.36
C ARG A 586 29.44 -17.27 5.46
N THR A 587 30.71 -16.95 5.69
CA THR A 587 31.54 -17.55 6.74
C THR A 587 31.00 -17.20 8.12
N ARG A 588 30.65 -15.93 8.34
CA ARG A 588 30.02 -15.46 9.57
C ARG A 588 28.68 -16.16 9.81
N ASN A 589 27.84 -16.30 8.78
CA ASN A 589 26.58 -17.03 8.86
C ASN A 589 26.77 -18.54 9.08
N ALA A 590 27.84 -19.14 8.55
CA ALA A 590 28.20 -20.53 8.83
C ALA A 590 28.66 -20.70 10.28
N TYR A 591 29.49 -19.79 10.79
CA TYR A 591 29.89 -19.73 12.20
C TYR A 591 28.67 -19.65 13.13
N TRP A 592 27.76 -18.71 12.89
CA TRP A 592 26.55 -18.56 13.70
C TRP A 592 25.64 -19.80 13.61
N ARG A 593 25.58 -20.48 12.47
CA ARG A 593 24.84 -21.76 12.35
C ARG A 593 25.48 -22.89 13.15
N VAL A 594 26.80 -22.90 13.28
CA VAL A 594 27.53 -23.86 14.13
C VAL A 594 27.32 -23.51 15.61
N GLU A 595 27.35 -22.22 15.95
CA GLU A 595 27.07 -21.73 17.31
C GLU A 595 25.62 -22.00 17.74
N GLU A 596 24.65 -21.84 16.83
CA GLU A 596 23.23 -22.18 17.05
C GLU A 596 22.98 -23.65 17.37
N LYS A 597 23.87 -24.57 16.97
CA LYS A 597 23.76 -26.01 17.28
C LYS A 597 24.28 -26.37 18.67
N GLY A 598 24.89 -25.43 19.41
CA GLY A 598 25.38 -25.64 20.77
C GLY A 598 26.53 -26.66 20.91
N ASN A 599 27.10 -27.14 19.80
CA ASN A 599 28.16 -28.15 19.83
C ASN A 599 29.54 -27.45 19.89
N ALA A 600 30.13 -27.44 21.09
CA ALA A 600 31.43 -26.81 21.34
C ALA A 600 32.56 -27.37 20.48
N VAL A 601 32.52 -28.67 20.15
CA VAL A 601 33.51 -29.33 19.29
C VAL A 601 33.39 -28.81 17.85
N GLN A 602 32.17 -28.78 17.29
CA GLN A 602 31.97 -28.24 15.93
C GLN A 602 32.35 -26.76 15.83
N LYS A 603 32.10 -25.98 16.89
CA LYS A 603 32.51 -24.56 16.96
C LYS A 603 34.03 -24.42 16.96
N SER A 604 34.74 -25.21 17.77
CA SER A 604 36.20 -25.24 17.79
C SER A 604 36.77 -25.67 16.44
N THR A 605 36.28 -26.76 15.85
CA THR A 605 36.72 -27.23 14.53
C THR A 605 36.48 -26.20 13.42
N PHE A 606 35.33 -25.50 13.45
CA PHE A 606 35.04 -24.44 12.49
C PHE A 606 36.01 -23.26 12.63
N ILE A 607 36.29 -22.82 13.86
CA ILE A 607 37.24 -21.73 14.13
C ILE A 607 38.65 -22.13 13.69
N GLU A 608 39.10 -23.36 13.96
CA GLU A 608 40.42 -23.84 13.54
C GLU A 608 40.55 -23.94 12.02
N THR A 609 39.52 -24.47 11.35
CA THR A 609 39.47 -24.54 9.88
C THR A 609 39.50 -23.14 9.26
N LEU A 610 38.79 -22.19 9.86
CA LEU A 610 38.78 -20.79 9.43
C LEU A 610 40.14 -20.11 9.64
N LYS A 611 40.77 -20.34 10.80
CA LYS A 611 42.12 -19.82 11.09
C LYS A 611 43.17 -20.40 10.14
N ALA A 612 43.12 -21.70 9.84
CA ALA A 612 44.03 -22.34 8.89
C ALA A 612 43.84 -21.77 7.47
N SER A 613 42.59 -21.59 7.04
CA SER A 613 42.27 -21.02 5.72
C SER A 613 42.70 -19.55 5.60
N LEU A 614 42.49 -18.74 6.63
CA LEU A 614 42.90 -17.33 6.65
C LEU A 614 44.41 -17.15 6.85
N GLY A 615 45.04 -18.02 7.64
CA GLY A 615 46.49 -18.01 7.85
C GLY A 615 47.27 -18.21 6.55
N SER A 616 46.77 -19.06 5.64
CA SER A 616 47.36 -19.21 4.31
C SER A 616 47.26 -17.97 3.42
N ILE A 617 46.32 -17.07 3.69
CA ILE A 617 46.09 -15.83 2.94
C ILE A 617 46.90 -14.68 3.54
N LEU A 618 46.96 -14.57 4.87
CA LEU A 618 47.71 -13.52 5.57
C LEU A 618 49.23 -13.73 5.46
N ASN A 619 49.69 -14.98 5.41
CA ASN A 619 51.12 -15.30 5.28
C ASN A 619 51.62 -15.25 3.82
N ALA A 620 50.74 -14.97 2.85
CA ALA A 620 51.10 -14.83 1.44
C ALA A 620 51.53 -13.39 1.07
N GLU A 621 51.43 -12.43 2.00
CA GLU A 621 51.89 -11.04 1.81
C GLU A 621 53.31 -10.78 2.37
N GLU A 622 53.98 -11.80 2.95
CA GLU A 622 55.37 -11.71 3.46
C GLU A 622 56.43 -12.40 2.57
N GLN A 623 56.08 -12.82 1.35
CA GLN A 623 57.02 -13.25 0.30
C GLN A 623 56.83 -12.39 -0.94
#